data_AF-A0A5C5RXQ4-F1
#
_entry.id   AF-A0A5C5RXQ4-F1
#
_cell.length_a   1.000
_cell.length_b   1.000
_cell.length_c   1.000
_cell.angle_alpha   90.00
_cell.angle_beta   90.00
_cell.angle_gamma   90.00
#
_symmetry.space_group_name_H-M   'P 1'
#
loop_
_entity.id
_entity.type
_entity.pdbx_description
1 polymer ?
#
loop_
_entity_poly.entity_id
_entity_poly.type
_entity_poly.pdbx_seq_one_letter_code
_entity_poly.pdbx_strand_id
1 'polypeptide(L)'
;MAVRIKFNEAGFRALLTSAGAQALVDEHAQRMVSGANAVPSTTQPAHQGPYYEVEDGSDGDRARRRVVTTDARAAAHEAKTHALLRQL
;
A
#
# COMPACT_ATOMS: atom_id res chain seq x y z
N MET A 1 -38.43 3.10 -26.15
CA MET A 1 -38.26 2.95 -24.69
C MET A 1 -36.77 2.84 -24.39
N ALA A 2 -36.20 3.73 -23.57
CA ALA A 2 -34.80 3.62 -23.17
C ALA A 2 -34.67 2.52 -22.10
N VAL A 3 -33.82 1.52 -22.35
CA VAL A 3 -33.51 0.47 -21.36
C VAL A 3 -32.68 1.11 -20.25
N ARG A 4 -33.26 1.18 -19.04
CA ARG A 4 -32.57 1.73 -17.87
C ARG A 4 -31.79 0.60 -17.21
N ILE A 5 -30.49 0.53 -17.50
CA ILE A 5 -29.58 -0.44 -16.86
C ILE A 5 -29.54 -0.10 -15.36
N LYS A 6 -29.84 -1.09 -14.50
CA LYS A 6 -29.69 -0.97 -13.05
C LYS A 6 -28.31 -1.45 -12.65
N PHE A 7 -27.60 -0.65 -11.86
CA PHE A 7 -26.31 -1.04 -11.31
C PHE A 7 -26.48 -2.18 -10.30
N ASN A 8 -25.63 -3.20 -10.39
CA ASN A 8 -25.59 -4.31 -9.43
C ASN A 8 -24.44 -4.09 -8.44
N GLU A 9 -24.78 -3.52 -7.28
CA GLU A 9 -23.80 -3.19 -6.25
C GLU A 9 -23.10 -4.44 -5.68
N ALA A 10 -23.85 -5.52 -5.41
CA ALA A 10 -23.28 -6.75 -4.89
C ALA A 10 -22.31 -7.40 -5.88
N GLY A 11 -22.67 -7.43 -7.16
CA GLY A 11 -21.79 -7.91 -8.23
C GLY A 11 -20.53 -7.08 -8.37
N PHE A 12 -20.65 -5.75 -8.24
CA PHE A 12 -19.49 -4.86 -8.27
C PHE A 12 -18.55 -5.08 -7.07
N ARG A 13 -19.09 -5.21 -5.85
CA ARG A 13 -18.27 -5.54 -4.66
C ARG A 13 -17.57 -6.88 -4.83
N ALA A 14 -18.26 -7.90 -5.34
CA ALA A 14 -17.67 -9.21 -5.61
C ALA A 14 -16.49 -9.13 -6.60
N LEU A 15 -16.53 -8.22 -7.58
CA LEU A 15 -15.38 -7.97 -8.46
C LEU A 15 -14.22 -7.33 -7.69
N LEU A 16 -14.50 -6.33 -6.84
CA LEU A 16 -13.48 -5.63 -6.06
C LEU A 16 -12.82 -6.48 -4.97
N THR A 17 -13.51 -7.51 -4.48
CA THR A 17 -12.99 -8.46 -3.49
C THR A 17 -12.57 -9.80 -4.10
N SER A 18 -12.61 -9.91 -5.43
CA SER A 18 -12.28 -11.16 -6.14
C SER A 18 -10.81 -11.55 -5.94
N ALA A 19 -10.50 -12.84 -6.16
CA ALA A 19 -9.12 -13.32 -6.13
C ALA A 19 -8.22 -12.60 -7.16
N GLY A 20 -8.77 -12.21 -8.32
CA GLY A 20 -8.06 -11.40 -9.30
C GLY A 20 -7.74 -9.98 -8.78
N ALA A 21 -8.70 -9.34 -8.11
CA ALA A 21 -8.47 -8.04 -7.48
C ALA A 21 -7.42 -8.13 -6.35
N GLN A 22 -7.47 -9.18 -5.54
CA GLN A 22 -6.45 -9.47 -4.51
C GLN A 22 -5.06 -9.63 -5.13
N ALA A 23 -4.92 -10.47 -6.16
CA ALA A 23 -3.65 -10.70 -6.84
C ALA A 23 -3.05 -9.42 -7.44
N LEU A 24 -3.88 -8.55 -8.03
CA LEU A 24 -3.43 -7.27 -8.58
C LEU A 24 -2.89 -6.33 -7.50
N VAL A 25 -3.58 -6.20 -6.37
CA VAL A 25 -3.10 -5.35 -5.27
C VAL A 25 -1.88 -5.94 -4.58
N ASP A 26 -1.78 -7.28 -4.49
CA ASP A 26 -0.61 -7.99 -3.98
C ASP A 26 0.63 -7.72 -4.83
N GLU A 27 0.55 -7.98 -6.13
CA GLU A 27 1.66 -7.79 -7.06
C GLU A 27 2.12 -6.33 -7.07
N HIS A 28 1.19 -5.39 -7.07
CA HIS A 28 1.51 -3.97 -7.03
C HIS A 28 2.21 -3.59 -5.72
N ALA A 29 1.68 -4.00 -4.57
CA ALA A 29 2.26 -3.66 -3.27
C ALA A 29 3.66 -4.27 -3.07
N GLN A 30 3.86 -5.52 -3.50
CA GLN A 30 5.17 -6.17 -3.46
C GLN A 30 6.21 -5.43 -4.32
N ARG A 31 5.83 -4.99 -5.53
CA ARG A 31 6.71 -4.18 -6.37
C ARG A 31 7.08 -2.85 -5.72
N MET A 32 6.11 -2.16 -5.12
CA MET A 32 6.38 -0.89 -4.43
C MET A 32 7.34 -1.08 -3.25
N VAL A 33 7.08 -2.06 -2.38
CA VAL A 33 7.93 -2.32 -1.20
C VAL A 33 9.33 -2.77 -1.60
N SER A 34 9.45 -3.63 -2.61
CA SER A 34 10.75 -4.04 -3.14
C SER A 34 11.54 -2.85 -3.69
N GLY A 35 10.90 -1.99 -4.49
CA GLY A 35 11.53 -0.78 -5.02
C GLY A 35 11.95 0.21 -3.92
N ALA A 36 11.08 0.43 -2.92
CA ALA A 36 11.37 1.34 -1.81
C ALA A 36 12.52 0.83 -0.93
N ASN A 37 12.54 -0.47 -0.61
CA ASN A 37 13.59 -1.08 0.21
C ASN A 37 14.92 -1.31 -0.53
N ALA A 38 14.94 -1.25 -1.86
CA ALA A 38 16.18 -1.29 -2.63
C ALA A 38 17.02 -0.02 -2.49
N VAL A 39 16.43 1.07 -1.98
CA VAL A 39 17.16 2.33 -1.72
C VAL A 39 17.94 2.19 -0.41
N PRO A 40 19.28 2.26 -0.44
CA PRO A 40 20.09 2.10 0.76
C PRO A 40 19.89 3.28 1.73
N SER A 41 19.95 2.98 3.03
CA SER A 41 19.86 4.02 4.05
C SER A 41 21.10 4.92 4.03
N THR A 42 20.89 6.23 3.98
CA THR A 42 21.93 7.26 4.13
C THR A 42 22.10 7.71 5.59
N THR A 43 21.36 7.12 6.53
CA THR A 43 21.40 7.46 7.96
C THR A 43 22.56 6.76 8.68
N GLN A 44 23.08 7.37 9.76
CA GLN A 44 24.08 6.77 10.64
C GLN A 44 23.52 6.55 12.06
N PRO A 45 23.62 5.33 12.62
CA PRO A 45 24.10 4.10 11.97
C PRO A 45 23.13 3.63 10.88
N ALA A 46 23.63 2.92 9.86
CA ALA A 46 22.79 2.40 8.80
C ALA A 46 21.72 1.44 9.36
N HIS A 47 20.50 1.53 8.82
CA HIS A 47 19.46 0.57 9.13
C HIS A 47 19.78 -0.77 8.46
N GLN A 48 19.67 -1.87 9.20
CA GLN A 48 20.08 -3.20 8.73
C GLN A 48 18.93 -4.05 8.17
N GLY A 49 17.69 -3.57 8.27
CA GLY A 49 16.50 -4.27 7.80
C GLY A 49 15.72 -3.49 6.74
N PRO A 50 14.66 -4.11 6.18
CA PRO A 50 13.70 -3.39 5.35
C PRO A 50 13.08 -2.23 6.15
N TYR A 51 12.83 -1.12 5.46
CA TYR A 51 12.15 0.04 6.02
C TYR A 51 10.63 -0.09 5.92
N TYR A 52 10.15 -0.81 4.90
CA TYR A 52 8.74 -0.97 4.57
C TYR A 52 8.33 -2.42 4.48
N GLU A 53 7.06 -2.68 4.81
CA GLU A 53 6.39 -3.96 4.62
C GLU A 53 4.97 -3.77 4.09
N VAL A 54 4.36 -4.89 3.66
CA VAL A 54 2.99 -4.91 3.14
C VAL A 54 2.06 -5.55 4.17
N GLU A 55 1.00 -4.83 4.53
CA GLU A 55 -0.09 -5.33 5.36
C GLU A 55 -1.40 -5.45 4.55
N ASP A 56 -2.28 -6.36 4.97
CA ASP A 56 -3.63 -6.39 4.44
C ASP A 56 -4.42 -5.17 4.92
N GLY A 57 -4.90 -4.39 3.97
CA GLY A 57 -5.73 -3.20 4.22
C GLY A 57 -7.16 -3.37 3.74
N SER A 58 -7.56 -4.59 3.37
CA SER A 58 -8.88 -4.89 2.83
C SER A 58 -9.94 -4.57 3.89
N ASP A 59 -10.91 -3.75 3.51
CA ASP A 59 -12.22 -3.70 4.16
C ASP A 59 -13.18 -4.46 3.25
N GLY A 60 -14.18 -5.16 3.79
CA GLY A 60 -15.02 -6.13 3.05
C GLY A 60 -15.76 -5.62 1.79
N ASP A 61 -15.48 -4.39 1.36
CA ASP A 61 -15.94 -3.74 0.15
C ASP A 61 -14.90 -3.76 -1.00
N ARG A 62 -13.59 -3.87 -0.72
CA ARG A 62 -12.55 -3.95 -1.76
C ARG A 62 -11.22 -4.52 -1.25
N ALA A 63 -10.53 -5.25 -2.12
CA ALA A 63 -9.15 -5.67 -1.90
C ALA A 63 -8.23 -4.46 -1.79
N ARG A 64 -7.39 -4.43 -0.76
CA ARG A 64 -6.35 -3.39 -0.60
C ARG A 64 -5.14 -3.95 0.12
N ARG A 65 -4.00 -3.34 -0.16
CA ARG A 65 -2.76 -3.50 0.60
C ARG A 65 -2.28 -2.16 1.10
N ARG A 66 -1.68 -2.15 2.29
CA ARG A 66 -1.04 -0.97 2.87
C ARG A 66 0.44 -1.21 2.91
N VAL A 67 1.20 -0.20 2.48
CA VAL A 67 2.64 -0.17 2.71
C VAL A 67 2.88 0.63 3.97
N VAL A 68 3.49 -0.01 4.96
CA VAL A 68 3.75 0.58 6.28
C VAL A 68 5.22 0.46 6.61
N THR A 69 5.69 1.29 7.54
CA THR A 69 7.04 1.18 8.07
C THR A 69 7.15 0.01 9.04
N THR A 70 8.23 -0.76 8.95
CA THR A 70 8.44 -2.02 9.69
C THR A 70 8.59 -1.85 11.20
N ASP A 71 9.14 -0.72 11.65
CA ASP A 71 9.38 -0.47 13.07
C ASP A 71 9.24 1.01 13.46
N ALA A 72 9.31 1.28 14.77
CA ALA A 72 9.20 2.62 15.33
C ALA A 72 10.33 3.57 14.86
N ARG A 73 11.51 3.03 14.55
CA ARG A 73 12.64 3.82 14.07
C ARG A 73 12.39 4.26 12.63
N ALA A 74 11.96 3.35 11.76
CA ALA A 74 11.58 3.61 10.39
C ALA A 74 10.42 4.62 10.33
N ALA A 75 9.40 4.44 11.18
CA ALA A 75 8.29 5.38 11.32
C ALA A 75 8.74 6.79 11.72
N ALA A 76 9.63 6.89 12.70
CA ALA A 76 10.16 8.18 13.16
C ALA A 76 11.03 8.88 12.11
N HIS A 77 11.80 8.10 11.33
CA HIS A 77 12.58 8.64 10.23
C HIS A 77 11.67 9.17 9.11
N GLU A 78 10.66 8.40 8.70
CA GLU A 78 9.69 8.83 7.70
C GLU A 78 8.94 10.10 8.11
N ALA A 79 8.49 10.18 9.36
CA ALA A 79 7.85 11.39 9.88
C ALA A 79 8.74 12.64 9.77
N LYS A 80 10.04 12.50 10.03
CA LYS A 80 11.03 13.60 9.88
C LYS A 80 11.22 13.98 8.41
N THR A 81 11.37 12.99 7.53
CA THR A 81 11.53 13.22 6.08
C THR A 81 10.31 13.93 5.50
N HIS A 82 9.09 13.48 5.84
CA HIS A 82 7.85 14.13 5.41
C HIS A 82 7.72 15.56 5.96
N ALA A 83 8.12 15.81 7.21
CA ALA A 83 8.11 17.14 7.78
C ALA A 83 9.06 18.09 7.03
N LEU A 84 10.26 17.62 6.67
CA LEU A 84 11.22 18.36 5.87
C LEU A 84 10.68 18.65 4.46
N LEU A 85 10.13 17.66 3.77
CA LEU A 85 9.57 17.81 2.42
C LEU A 85 8.43 18.83 2.35
N ARG A 86 7.64 18.97 3.41
CA ARG A 86 6.56 19.98 3.48
C ARG A 86 7.07 21.41 3.67
N GLN A 87 8.33 21.60 4.04
CA GLN A 87 8.96 22.90 4.23
C GLN A 87 9.72 23.39 3.00
N LEU A 88 9.88 22.54 1.98
CA LEU A 88 10.47 22.85 0.68
C LEU A 88 9.39 23.29 -0.32
#